data_AF-A0A962B706-F1
#
_entry.id   AF-A0A962B706-F1
#
_cell.length_a   1.000
_cell.length_b   1.000
_cell.length_c   1.000
_cell.angle_alpha   90.00
_cell.angle_beta   90.00
_cell.angle_gamma   90.00
#
_symmetry.space_group_name_H-M   'P 1'
#
loop_
_entity.id
_entity.type
_entity.pdbx_description
1 polymer ?
#
loop_
_entity_poly.entity_id
_entity_poly.type
_entity_poly.pdbx_seq_one_letter_code
_entity_poly.pdbx_strand_id
1 'polypeptide(L)'
;MLTMTAPGSEAGEDLATAAQDDPASERSLVAAAADGDQRAFECLYRTHVGRVHAVVWRLAGGIEARAEEITQEAFIRAWRALPGFRADAAFSTWLHRLAVNTALMALRSRNPANESGGHEDDLLHLDDGSSCRGVALDLESAVARLPERARAVLVLHDVEGWKHEEIAQQLDMAVGTSKAQLHRARGLLRAWLEGEKT
;
A
#
# COMPACT_ATOMS: atom_id res chain seq x y z
N MET A 1 10.11 -29.14 -54.22
CA MET A 1 9.92 -28.80 -52.79
C MET A 1 10.55 -27.43 -52.57
N LEU A 2 9.78 -26.36 -52.81
CA LEU A 2 10.22 -24.96 -52.75
C LEU A 2 9.09 -24.18 -52.07
N THR A 3 9.29 -23.82 -50.81
CA THR A 3 8.29 -23.13 -49.99
C THR A 3 8.41 -21.63 -50.22
N MET A 4 7.36 -21.04 -50.79
CA MET A 4 7.09 -19.60 -50.69
C MET A 4 6.66 -19.29 -49.26
N THR A 5 7.25 -18.29 -48.62
CA THR A 5 6.61 -17.51 -47.54
C THR A 5 7.35 -16.18 -47.41
N ALA A 6 6.62 -15.11 -47.70
CA ALA A 6 6.83 -13.76 -47.20
C ALA A 6 5.42 -13.18 -46.92
N PRO A 7 5.28 -12.01 -46.30
CA PRO A 7 5.58 -11.70 -44.90
C PRO A 7 4.32 -11.12 -44.21
N GLY A 8 4.19 -11.24 -42.89
CA GLY A 8 3.14 -10.55 -42.10
C GLY A 8 3.69 -10.29 -40.71
N SER A 9 3.92 -9.04 -40.32
CA SER A 9 2.92 -8.10 -39.78
C SER A 9 2.74 -8.27 -38.28
N GLU A 10 3.71 -7.78 -37.49
CA GLU A 10 3.53 -7.50 -36.05
C GLU A 10 4.33 -6.23 -35.66
N ALA A 11 4.12 -5.14 -36.40
CA ALA A 11 4.54 -3.80 -35.99
C ALA A 11 3.28 -3.00 -35.64
N GLY A 12 2.73 -3.21 -34.44
CA GLY A 12 1.44 -2.62 -34.09
C GLY A 12 1.09 -2.45 -32.61
N GLU A 13 1.85 -3.00 -31.65
CA GLU A 13 1.42 -2.99 -30.24
C GLU A 13 2.29 -2.15 -29.29
N ASP A 14 3.49 -1.71 -29.69
CA ASP A 14 4.43 -1.04 -28.77
C ASP A 14 4.19 0.47 -28.55
N LEU A 15 3.28 1.13 -29.29
CA LEU A 15 3.04 2.58 -29.14
C LEU A 15 1.93 2.96 -28.14
N ALA A 16 1.11 2.02 -27.67
CA ALA A 16 -0.06 2.35 -26.82
C ALA A 16 0.29 2.53 -25.32
N THR A 17 1.42 1.99 -24.85
CA THR A 17 1.79 2.03 -23.42
C THR A 17 2.50 3.33 -23.01
N ALA A 18 3.18 4.01 -23.95
CA ALA A 18 3.99 5.20 -23.62
C ALA A 18 3.17 6.50 -23.43
N ALA A 19 1.88 6.50 -23.77
CA ALA A 19 1.02 7.69 -23.68
C ALA A 19 0.28 7.84 -22.32
N GLN A 20 0.45 6.90 -21.39
CA GLN A 20 -0.36 6.83 -20.15
C GLN A 20 0.21 7.64 -18.97
N ASP A 21 1.42 8.18 -19.08
CA ASP A 21 2.11 8.94 -18.00
C ASP A 21 2.27 10.45 -18.33
N ASP A 22 1.45 11.02 -19.23
CA ASP A 22 1.47 12.46 -19.46
C ASP A 22 0.77 13.20 -18.30
N PRO A 23 1.46 14.04 -17.50
CA PRO A 23 0.86 14.80 -16.41
C PRO A 23 -0.21 15.80 -16.86
N ALA A 24 -0.24 16.19 -18.14
CA ALA A 24 -1.32 16.99 -18.71
C ALA A 24 -2.58 16.15 -18.99
N SER A 25 -2.38 14.88 -19.40
CA SER A 25 -3.45 13.90 -19.56
C SER A 25 -4.05 13.51 -18.21
N GLU A 26 -3.22 13.26 -17.18
CA GLU A 26 -3.71 12.93 -15.83
C GLU A 26 -4.55 14.06 -15.25
N ARG A 27 -4.11 15.32 -15.36
CA ARG A 27 -4.89 16.48 -14.88
C ARG A 27 -6.25 16.60 -15.56
N SER A 28 -6.33 16.30 -16.84
CA SER A 28 -7.58 16.33 -17.59
C SER A 28 -8.53 15.22 -17.15
N LEU A 29 -8.01 14.01 -16.92
CA LEU A 29 -8.78 12.89 -16.36
C LEU A 29 -9.29 13.20 -14.95
N VAL A 30 -8.46 13.81 -14.11
CA VAL A 30 -8.84 14.22 -12.76
C VAL A 30 -9.97 15.26 -12.78
N ALA A 31 -9.90 16.27 -13.65
CA ALA A 31 -10.95 17.27 -13.78
C ALA A 31 -12.28 16.64 -14.25
N ALA A 32 -12.24 15.81 -15.29
CA ALA A 32 -13.44 15.12 -15.79
C ALA A 32 -14.04 14.19 -14.73
N ALA A 33 -13.21 13.45 -14.01
CA ALA A 33 -13.65 12.56 -12.93
C ALA A 33 -14.23 13.34 -11.73
N ALA A 34 -13.68 14.52 -11.41
CA ALA A 34 -14.22 15.40 -10.37
C ALA A 34 -15.63 15.94 -10.73
N ASP A 35 -15.90 16.12 -12.02
CA ASP A 35 -17.21 16.48 -12.57
C ASP A 35 -18.16 15.27 -12.71
N GLY A 36 -17.73 14.06 -12.33
CA GLY A 36 -18.53 12.85 -12.31
C GLY A 36 -18.37 11.92 -13.51
N ASP A 37 -17.36 12.12 -14.37
CA ASP A 37 -17.04 11.19 -15.45
C ASP A 37 -16.45 9.87 -14.90
N GLN A 38 -17.25 8.82 -14.94
CA GLN A 38 -16.86 7.49 -14.46
C GLN A 38 -15.76 6.85 -15.31
N ARG A 39 -15.70 7.12 -16.62
CA ARG A 39 -14.66 6.55 -17.50
C ARG A 39 -13.32 7.19 -17.20
N ALA A 40 -13.31 8.50 -16.96
CA ALA A 40 -12.10 9.19 -16.55
C ALA A 40 -11.56 8.64 -15.22
N PHE A 41 -12.45 8.35 -14.27
CA PHE A 41 -12.05 7.71 -13.01
C PHE A 41 -11.60 6.26 -13.18
N GLU A 42 -12.23 5.48 -14.06
CA GLU A 42 -11.77 4.12 -14.37
C GLU A 42 -10.33 4.13 -14.91
N CYS A 43 -9.98 5.08 -15.78
CA CYS A 43 -8.61 5.25 -16.24
C CYS A 43 -7.66 5.54 -15.07
N LEU A 44 -8.00 6.49 -14.21
CA LEU A 44 -7.21 6.80 -13.00
C LEU A 44 -7.06 5.57 -12.09
N TYR A 45 -8.13 4.81 -11.90
CA TYR A 45 -8.11 3.58 -11.11
C TYR A 45 -7.11 2.58 -11.69
N ARG A 46 -7.21 2.25 -12.98
CA ARG A 46 -6.32 1.28 -13.63
C ARG A 46 -4.85 1.67 -13.54
N THR A 47 -4.55 2.97 -13.67
CA THR A 47 -3.18 3.49 -13.55
C THR A 47 -2.64 3.33 -12.12
N HIS A 48 -3.45 3.60 -11.10
CA HIS A 48 -2.94 3.73 -9.72
C HIS A 48 -3.17 2.50 -8.83
N VAL A 49 -4.07 1.59 -9.21
CA VAL A 49 -4.48 0.45 -8.36
C VAL A 49 -3.30 -0.43 -7.95
N GLY A 50 -2.35 -0.71 -8.84
CA GLY A 50 -1.20 -1.58 -8.52
C GLY A 50 -0.35 -1.02 -7.37
N ARG A 51 -0.05 0.29 -7.41
CA ARG A 51 0.74 0.95 -6.36
C ARG A 51 -0.04 1.06 -5.05
N VAL A 52 -1.32 1.43 -5.14
CA VAL A 52 -2.21 1.53 -3.97
C VAL A 52 -2.36 0.17 -3.29
N HIS A 53 -2.62 -0.88 -4.07
CA HIS A 53 -2.77 -2.24 -3.54
C HIS A 53 -1.48 -2.70 -2.87
N ALA A 54 -0.31 -2.43 -3.46
CA ALA A 54 0.97 -2.85 -2.89
C ALA A 54 1.23 -2.28 -1.48
N VAL A 55 0.95 -0.99 -1.25
CA VAL A 55 1.12 -0.40 0.10
C VAL A 55 0.08 -0.95 1.07
N VAL A 56 -1.17 -1.08 0.62
CA VAL A 56 -2.27 -1.61 1.43
C VAL A 56 -2.01 -3.07 1.84
N TRP A 57 -1.52 -3.89 0.92
CA TRP A 57 -1.19 -5.30 1.14
C TRP A 57 -0.12 -5.48 2.21
N ARG A 58 0.93 -4.67 2.19
CA ARG A 58 1.97 -4.68 3.24
C ARG A 58 1.40 -4.29 4.59
N LEU A 59 0.56 -3.25 4.66
CA LEU A 59 -0.08 -2.82 5.90
C LEU A 59 -1.05 -3.90 6.43
N ALA A 60 -1.79 -4.55 5.53
CA ALA A 60 -2.70 -5.66 5.82
C ALA A 60 -1.99 -6.95 6.26
N GLY A 61 -0.65 -7.03 6.15
CA GLY A 61 0.13 -8.19 6.55
C GLY A 61 0.07 -9.34 5.55
N GLY A 62 -0.08 -9.03 4.27
CA GLY A 62 -0.14 -10.03 3.20
C GLY A 62 -1.46 -10.80 3.10
N ILE A 63 -2.48 -10.38 3.83
CA ILE A 63 -3.81 -10.99 3.79
C ILE A 63 -4.57 -10.42 2.59
N GLU A 64 -4.66 -11.19 1.52
CA GLU A 64 -5.23 -10.74 0.23
C GLU A 64 -6.63 -10.17 0.37
N ALA A 65 -7.56 -10.93 0.95
CA ALA A 65 -8.95 -10.50 1.12
C ALA A 65 -9.08 -9.15 1.86
N ARG A 66 -8.20 -8.90 2.84
CA ARG A 66 -8.18 -7.64 3.59
C ARG A 66 -7.59 -6.51 2.76
N ALA A 67 -6.54 -6.80 1.99
CA ALA A 67 -5.90 -5.82 1.12
C ALA A 67 -6.86 -5.36 0.02
N GLU A 68 -7.62 -6.28 -0.58
CA GLU A 68 -8.64 -6.01 -1.57
C GLU A 68 -9.75 -5.12 -0.99
N GLU A 69 -10.31 -5.46 0.17
CA GLU A 69 -11.36 -4.68 0.84
C GLU A 69 -10.91 -3.24 1.12
N ILE A 70 -9.73 -3.07 1.70
CA ILE A 70 -9.18 -1.75 2.03
C ILE A 70 -8.89 -0.95 0.75
N THR A 71 -8.37 -1.60 -0.30
CA THR A 71 -8.09 -0.96 -1.59
C THR A 71 -9.38 -0.46 -2.23
N GLN A 72 -10.42 -1.28 -2.25
CA GLN A 72 -11.74 -0.88 -2.75
C GLN A 72 -12.29 0.32 -1.97
N GLU A 73 -12.28 0.25 -0.64
CA GLU A 73 -12.75 1.35 0.21
C GLU A 73 -11.94 2.64 -0.02
N ALA A 74 -10.62 2.55 -0.23
CA ALA A 74 -9.79 3.70 -0.54
C ALA A 74 -10.20 4.39 -1.85
N PHE A 75 -10.50 3.62 -2.91
CA PHE A 75 -10.97 4.18 -4.18
C PHE A 75 -12.41 4.70 -4.11
N ILE A 76 -13.29 4.06 -3.34
CA ILE A 76 -14.64 4.58 -3.07
C ILE A 76 -14.56 5.94 -2.37
N ARG A 77 -13.67 6.07 -1.38
CA ARG A 77 -13.39 7.35 -0.71
C ARG A 77 -12.77 8.37 -1.67
N ALA A 78 -11.87 7.92 -2.53
CA ALA A 78 -11.24 8.79 -3.53
C ALA A 78 -12.31 9.39 -4.45
N TRP A 79 -13.19 8.57 -5.02
CA TRP A 79 -14.31 9.04 -5.84
C TRP A 79 -15.17 10.08 -5.12
N ARG A 80 -15.53 9.83 -3.85
CA ARG A 80 -16.37 10.75 -3.06
C ARG A 80 -15.65 12.07 -2.72
N ALA A 81 -14.35 12.04 -2.52
CA ALA A 81 -13.55 13.20 -2.12
C ALA A 81 -12.98 13.99 -3.33
N LEU A 82 -12.99 13.39 -4.52
CA LEU A 82 -12.42 13.96 -5.74
C LEU A 82 -12.97 15.34 -6.13
N PRO A 83 -14.28 15.64 -5.98
CA PRO A 83 -14.78 16.98 -6.28
C PRO A 83 -14.16 18.10 -5.43
N GLY A 84 -13.65 17.76 -4.24
CA GLY A 84 -12.96 18.68 -3.35
C GLY A 84 -11.43 18.70 -3.53
N PHE A 85 -10.88 17.87 -4.41
CA PHE A 85 -9.44 17.77 -4.64
C PHE A 85 -8.93 19.02 -5.35
N ARG A 86 -7.96 19.69 -4.73
CA ARG A 86 -7.23 20.82 -5.33
C ARG A 86 -5.91 20.30 -5.89
N ALA A 87 -5.62 20.60 -7.15
CA ALA A 87 -4.41 20.16 -7.86
C ALA A 87 -3.10 20.86 -7.38
N ASP A 88 -3.03 21.21 -6.10
CA ASP A 88 -1.86 21.79 -5.44
C ASP A 88 -0.77 20.70 -5.18
N ALA A 89 -1.15 19.42 -5.27
CA ALA A 89 -0.27 18.25 -5.25
C ALA A 89 -0.65 17.28 -6.38
N ALA A 90 0.24 16.34 -6.72
CA ALA A 90 -0.07 15.29 -7.67
C ALA A 90 -1.20 14.38 -7.17
N PHE A 91 -2.09 13.95 -8.06
CA PHE A 91 -3.21 13.05 -7.73
C PHE A 91 -2.73 11.76 -7.07
N SER A 92 -1.66 11.16 -7.60
CA SER A 92 -1.01 9.97 -7.04
C SER A 92 -0.59 10.16 -5.57
N THR A 93 -0.10 11.34 -5.19
CA THR A 93 0.31 11.64 -3.81
C THR A 93 -0.91 11.74 -2.88
N TRP A 94 -1.97 12.37 -3.34
CA TRP A 94 -3.21 12.49 -2.59
C TRP A 94 -3.92 11.14 -2.41
N LEU A 95 -4.02 10.36 -3.48
CA LEU A 95 -4.61 9.02 -3.48
C LEU A 95 -3.82 8.07 -2.58
N HIS A 96 -2.49 8.13 -2.65
CA HIS A 96 -1.61 7.33 -1.79
C HIS A 96 -1.84 7.62 -0.30
N ARG A 97 -1.94 8.90 0.08
CA ARG A 97 -2.28 9.29 1.46
C ARG A 97 -3.65 8.77 1.89
N LEU A 98 -4.65 8.84 1.00
CA LEU A 98 -5.98 8.33 1.29
C LEU A 98 -5.99 6.81 1.50
N ALA A 99 -5.24 6.07 0.69
CA ALA A 99 -5.07 4.63 0.82
C ALA A 99 -4.40 4.25 2.13
N VAL A 100 -3.27 4.88 2.46
CA VAL A 100 -2.57 4.67 3.73
C VAL A 100 -3.49 4.97 4.92
N ASN A 101 -4.19 6.11 4.91
CA ASN A 101 -5.11 6.47 6.00
C ASN A 101 -6.24 5.45 6.14
N THR A 102 -6.79 4.96 5.03
CA THR A 102 -7.84 3.94 5.02
C THR A 102 -7.35 2.63 5.61
N ALA A 103 -6.14 2.19 5.24
CA ALA A 103 -5.50 1.02 5.82
C ALA A 103 -5.29 1.18 7.33
N LEU A 104 -4.76 2.33 7.78
CA LEU A 104 -4.51 2.58 9.21
C LEU A 104 -5.81 2.61 10.04
N MET A 105 -6.88 3.19 9.50
CA MET A 105 -8.21 3.13 10.14
C MET A 105 -8.69 1.68 10.31
N ALA A 106 -8.49 0.83 9.30
CA ALA A 106 -8.82 -0.59 9.36
C ALA A 106 -7.92 -1.39 10.32
N LEU A 107 -6.70 -0.92 10.63
CA LEU A 107 -5.87 -1.51 11.71
C LEU A 107 -6.43 -1.11 13.08
N ARG A 108 -6.87 0.15 13.25
CA ARG A 108 -7.40 0.67 14.53
C ARG A 108 -8.69 -0.02 14.94
N SER A 109 -9.63 -0.24 14.01
CA SER A 109 -10.93 -0.85 14.30
C SER A 109 -10.85 -2.30 14.80
N ARG A 110 -9.75 -3.01 14.51
CA ARG A 110 -9.52 -4.39 14.96
C ARG A 110 -8.94 -4.51 16.36
N ASN A 111 -8.56 -3.41 17.01
CA ASN A 111 -7.97 -3.50 18.34
C ASN A 111 -9.05 -3.29 19.42
N PRO A 112 -9.64 -4.35 20.01
CA PRO A 112 -10.58 -4.22 21.12
C PRO A 112 -9.94 -3.59 22.38
N ALA A 113 -8.61 -3.52 22.46
CA ALA A 113 -7.91 -2.83 23.54
C ALA A 113 -7.92 -1.29 23.42
N ASN A 114 -8.48 -0.71 22.35
CA ASN A 114 -8.48 0.75 22.14
C ASN A 114 -9.57 1.51 22.94
N GLU A 115 -10.34 0.82 23.78
CA GLU A 115 -11.30 1.43 24.72
C GLU A 115 -10.71 1.78 26.09
N SER A 116 -9.43 1.51 26.34
CA SER A 116 -8.82 1.86 27.63
C SER A 116 -7.41 2.39 27.42
N GLY A 117 -7.25 3.69 27.64
CA GLY A 117 -5.94 4.29 27.84
C GLY A 117 -5.25 3.60 29.01
N GLY A 118 -4.16 2.88 28.73
CA GLY A 118 -3.47 2.08 29.71
C GLY A 118 -2.15 1.58 29.15
N HIS A 119 -1.13 1.65 29.99
CA HIS A 119 0.26 1.37 29.67
C HIS A 119 0.49 -0.08 29.20
N GLU A 120 1.51 -0.20 28.35
CA GLU A 120 2.58 -1.21 28.38
C GLU A 120 2.26 -2.61 28.94
N ASP A 121 2.62 -3.61 28.13
CA ASP A 121 2.85 -5.01 28.53
C ASP A 121 1.61 -5.90 28.63
N ASP A 122 0.89 -6.10 27.52
CA ASP A 122 0.31 -7.42 27.22
C ASP A 122 -0.09 -7.53 25.75
N LEU A 123 -0.40 -8.75 25.31
CA LEU A 123 -0.86 -9.19 23.98
C LEU A 123 0.26 -9.76 23.09
N LEU A 124 0.84 -10.84 23.62
CA LEU A 124 1.42 -11.95 22.86
C LEU A 124 0.31 -12.66 22.07
N HIS A 125 0.28 -12.47 20.75
CA HIS A 125 -0.19 -13.52 19.82
C HIS A 125 0.72 -13.53 18.59
N LEU A 126 1.69 -14.46 18.63
CA LEU A 126 2.39 -14.92 17.44
C LEU A 126 1.47 -15.95 16.79
N ASP A 127 0.81 -15.56 15.71
CA ASP A 127 0.06 -16.48 14.86
C ASP A 127 1.02 -17.10 13.85
N ASP A 128 1.13 -18.43 13.87
CA ASP A 128 1.98 -19.23 12.99
C ASP A 128 1.19 -19.54 11.71
N GLY A 129 1.39 -18.70 10.69
CA GLY A 129 0.59 -18.71 9.48
C GLY A 129 1.38 -18.53 8.20
N SER A 130 1.80 -19.67 7.64
CA SER A 130 2.04 -19.90 6.20
C SER A 130 3.36 -19.45 5.56
N SER A 131 3.80 -20.30 4.63
CA SER A 131 5.06 -20.31 3.89
C SER A 131 4.90 -19.76 2.47
N CYS A 132 5.92 -19.09 1.88
CA CYS A 132 6.40 -19.35 0.50
C CYS A 132 7.61 -18.50 0.05
N ARG A 133 8.77 -19.17 -0.02
CA ARG A 133 9.79 -19.24 -1.11
C ARG A 133 10.29 -17.99 -1.84
N GLY A 134 11.50 -17.53 -1.50
CA GLY A 134 12.48 -17.05 -2.50
C GLY A 134 12.97 -15.61 -2.35
N VAL A 135 13.86 -15.36 -1.39
CA VAL A 135 14.73 -14.17 -1.14
C VAL A 135 14.07 -12.77 -1.18
N ALA A 136 13.39 -12.37 -2.26
CA ALA A 136 12.45 -11.24 -2.26
C ALA A 136 11.10 -11.63 -1.62
N LEU A 137 10.71 -12.89 -1.81
CA LEU A 137 9.57 -13.50 -1.13
C LEU A 137 9.83 -13.75 0.36
N ASP A 138 11.11 -13.81 0.77
CA ASP A 138 11.50 -13.98 2.17
C ASP A 138 11.27 -12.70 2.98
N LEU A 139 11.68 -11.53 2.44
CA LEU A 139 11.45 -10.26 3.12
C LEU A 139 9.97 -9.89 3.21
N GLU A 140 9.20 -10.00 2.13
CA GLU A 140 7.76 -9.66 2.16
C GLU A 140 7.00 -10.62 3.10
N SER A 141 7.36 -11.92 3.12
CA SER A 141 6.80 -12.90 4.07
C SER A 141 7.20 -12.57 5.52
N ALA A 142 8.45 -12.19 5.76
CA ALA A 142 8.93 -11.78 7.07
C ALA A 142 8.21 -10.50 7.55
N VAL A 143 8.01 -9.52 6.66
CA VAL A 143 7.23 -8.31 6.95
C VAL A 143 5.78 -8.67 7.29
N ALA A 144 5.16 -9.58 6.54
CA ALA A 144 3.79 -10.04 6.81
C ALA A 144 3.65 -10.64 8.22
N ARG A 145 4.65 -11.41 8.68
CA ARG A 145 4.71 -12.03 10.02
C ARG A 145 4.89 -11.05 11.18
N LEU A 146 5.26 -9.80 10.92
CA LEU A 146 5.44 -8.81 11.99
C LEU A 146 4.12 -8.55 12.73
N PRO A 147 4.18 -8.26 14.05
CA PRO A 147 3.03 -7.73 14.78
C PRO A 147 2.47 -6.48 14.08
N GLU A 148 1.15 -6.34 14.01
CA GLU A 148 0.45 -5.34 13.18
C GLU A 148 0.97 -3.90 13.37
N ARG A 149 1.20 -3.47 14.63
CA ARG A 149 1.76 -2.16 14.94
C ARG A 149 3.21 -2.00 14.51
N ALA A 150 4.04 -3.02 14.73
CA ALA A 150 5.45 -3.00 14.33
C ALA A 150 5.58 -2.97 12.80
N ARG A 151 4.73 -3.75 12.10
CA ARG A 151 4.62 -3.77 10.64
C ARG A 151 4.20 -2.40 10.09
N ALA A 152 3.14 -1.81 10.64
CA ALA A 152 2.65 -0.52 10.19
C ALA A 152 3.74 0.56 10.32
N VAL A 153 4.42 0.63 11.47
CA VAL A 153 5.50 1.59 11.69
C VAL A 153 6.67 1.35 10.73
N LEU A 154 7.07 0.09 10.52
CA LEU A 154 8.14 -0.25 9.59
C LEU A 154 7.80 0.17 8.15
N VAL A 155 6.62 -0.20 7.66
CA VAL A 155 6.18 0.12 6.30
C VAL A 155 6.12 1.65 6.13
N LEU A 156 5.49 2.36 7.06
CA LEU A 156 5.37 3.81 6.96
C LEU A 156 6.72 4.54 7.02
N HIS A 157 7.65 4.10 7.86
CA HIS A 157 8.93 4.77 8.01
C HIS A 157 9.94 4.35 6.92
N ASP A 158 10.18 3.05 6.74
CA ASP A 158 11.27 2.53 5.91
C ASP A 158 10.88 2.37 4.44
N VAL A 159 9.59 2.16 4.14
CA VAL A 159 9.10 2.03 2.75
C VAL A 159 8.51 3.35 2.26
N GLU A 160 7.68 4.00 3.08
CA GLU A 160 6.96 5.21 2.68
C GLU A 160 7.68 6.52 3.06
N GLY A 161 8.72 6.47 3.90
CA GLY A 161 9.55 7.62 4.26
C GLY A 161 8.91 8.61 5.25
N TRP A 162 7.88 8.19 5.98
CA TRP A 162 7.18 9.05 6.94
C TRP A 162 8.03 9.27 8.20
N LYS A 163 7.88 10.44 8.80
CA LYS A 163 8.54 10.76 10.07
C LYS A 163 7.79 10.11 11.22
N HIS A 164 8.52 9.81 12.30
CA HIS A 164 7.93 9.27 13.53
C HIS A 164 6.82 10.13 14.12
N GLU A 165 6.87 11.46 13.93
CA GLU A 165 5.84 12.40 14.37
C GLU A 165 4.52 12.17 13.61
N GLU A 166 4.58 12.00 12.29
CA GLU A 166 3.43 11.76 11.43
C GLU A 166 2.81 10.38 11.75
N ILE A 167 3.66 9.37 11.91
CA ILE A 167 3.25 8.00 12.25
C ILE A 167 2.57 7.96 13.63
N ALA A 168 3.16 8.63 14.63
CA ALA A 168 2.63 8.72 15.98
C ALA A 168 1.23 9.36 15.99
N GLN A 169 1.04 10.43 15.22
CA GLN A 169 -0.26 11.08 15.09
C GLN A 169 -1.31 10.18 14.44
N GLN A 170 -0.98 9.51 13.32
CA GLN A 170 -1.95 8.66 12.62
C GLN A 170 -2.34 7.41 13.42
N LEU A 171 -1.36 6.79 14.08
CA LEU A 171 -1.56 5.58 14.85
C LEU A 171 -1.96 5.82 16.31
N ASP A 172 -2.14 7.08 16.71
CA ASP A 172 -2.57 7.49 18.05
C ASP A 172 -1.67 6.90 19.16
N MET A 173 -0.36 7.15 19.04
CA MET A 173 0.66 6.65 19.95
C MET A 173 1.73 7.72 20.23
N ALA A 174 2.55 7.51 21.26
CA ALA A 174 3.67 8.41 21.52
C ALA A 174 4.78 8.25 20.46
N VAL A 175 5.51 9.34 20.15
CA VAL A 175 6.66 9.32 19.22
C VAL A 175 7.74 8.33 19.68
N GLY A 176 7.96 8.21 20.99
CA GLY A 176 8.86 7.20 21.57
C GLY A 176 8.41 5.78 21.26
N THR A 177 7.09 5.51 21.31
CA THR A 177 6.49 4.22 20.95
C THR A 177 6.71 3.90 19.48
N SER A 178 6.56 4.89 18.58
CA SER A 178 6.87 4.69 17.15
C SER A 178 8.33 4.26 16.94
N LYS A 179 9.30 4.93 17.59
CA LYS A 179 10.71 4.55 17.51
C LYS A 179 10.98 3.13 18.07
N ALA A 180 10.36 2.79 19.20
CA ALA A 180 10.48 1.47 19.81
C ALA A 180 9.91 0.36 18.91
N GLN A 181 8.75 0.60 18.29
CA GLN A 181 8.13 -0.33 17.33
C GLN A 181 9.00 -0.52 16.09
N LEU A 182 9.61 0.54 15.56
CA LEU A 182 10.53 0.43 14.42
C LEU A 182 11.77 -0.40 14.79
N HIS A 183 12.37 -0.13 15.94
CA HIS A 183 13.51 -0.91 16.44
C HIS A 183 13.14 -2.39 16.61
N ARG A 184 11.97 -2.67 17.21
CA ARG A 184 11.44 -4.02 17.38
C ARG A 184 11.24 -4.72 16.04
N ALA A 185 10.60 -4.05 15.07
CA ALA A 185 10.35 -4.61 13.74
C ALA A 185 11.67 -5.04 13.06
N ARG A 186 12.67 -4.15 13.05
CA ARG A 186 13.99 -4.44 12.48
C ARG A 186 14.72 -5.55 13.22
N GLY A 187 14.59 -5.64 14.55
CA GLY A 187 15.15 -6.71 15.36
C GLY A 187 14.56 -8.09 15.01
N LEU A 188 13.23 -8.16 14.86
CA LEU A 188 12.54 -9.39 14.46
C LEU A 188 12.92 -9.82 13.04
N LEU A 189 12.92 -8.89 12.08
CA LEU A 189 13.33 -9.18 10.71
C LEU A 189 14.77 -9.70 10.65
N ARG A 190 15.69 -9.07 11.40
CA ARG A 190 17.08 -9.55 11.48
C ARG A 190 17.14 -10.98 12.01
N ALA A 191 16.45 -11.27 13.11
CA ALA A 191 16.46 -12.59 13.72
C ALA A 191 15.93 -13.68 12.77
N TRP A 192 14.86 -13.40 12.03
CA TRP A 192 14.30 -14.35 11.06
C TRP A 192 15.21 -14.56 9.85
N LEU A 193 15.72 -13.47 9.25
CA LEU A 193 16.55 -13.54 8.04
C LEU A 193 17.99 -14.04 8.30
N GLU A 194 18.48 -13.96 9.53
CA GLU A 194 19.78 -14.54 9.92
C GLU A 194 19.64 -16.01 10.37
N GLY A 195 18.53 -16.36 11.04
CA GLY A 195 18.25 -17.74 11.46
C GLY A 195 17.97 -18.70 10.31
N GLU A 196 17.44 -18.21 9.19
CA GLU A 196 17.12 -19.02 8.00
C GLU A 196 18.33 -19.25 7.07
N LYS A 197 19.49 -18.64 7.38
CA LYS A 197 20.76 -18.80 6.65
C LYS A 197 21.66 -19.93 7.13
N THR A 198 21.26 -20.68 8.16
CA THR A 198 22.04 -21.82 8.72
C THR A 198 21.38 -23.14 8.37
#